data_AF-A0A7C4P3Z3-F1
#
_entry.id   AF-A0A7C4P3Z3-F1
#
_cell.length_a   1.000
_cell.length_b   1.000
_cell.length_c   1.000
_cell.angle_alpha   90.00
_cell.angle_beta   90.00
_cell.angle_gamma   90.00
#
_symmetry.space_group_name_H-M   'P 1'
#
loop_
_entity.id
_entity.type
_entity.pdbx_description
1 polymer ?
#
loop_
_entity_poly.entity_id
_entity_poly.type
_entity_poly.pdbx_seq_one_letter_code
_entity_poly.pdbx_strand_id
1 'polypeptide(L)'
;MNNTDKKLCTEKIELLRYFRDRTSESLEEIRRNISNSDFKQQASAVNKAVIETKDNLIKTVLQEATKEKWDNKEILESILMITYTSYIVMIETRNEVWPYEYMTFSRRIGELWDPFCNLCFQYPLKNISLFVPPLFSDVKKKLTCEIETYIDKLSITNKQKGDLKKYYDKVWSLVTSGEIKLELDLHFKKDNIKYIVDFKSGFGSNEKGNTNRLLLVATIYKNLEENYKCVILVRSEEDRNNNYFQTLKKSGIWEAYCGNEAYKKIKEYSGFNIKQWITRNVNWKRDLRKETITHFKKNKLDQYLIW
;
A
#
# COMPACT_ATOMS: atom_id res chain seq x y z
N MET A 1 -23.38 -16.55 5.15
CA MET A 1 -23.81 -15.40 5.97
C MET A 1 -25.05 -14.81 5.33
N ASN A 2 -26.19 -14.87 6.01
CA ASN A 2 -27.46 -14.37 5.48
C ASN A 2 -27.83 -12.96 5.99
N ASN A 3 -26.95 -12.31 6.75
CA ASN A 3 -27.19 -10.96 7.25
C ASN A 3 -25.90 -10.11 7.18
N THR A 4 -25.86 -9.16 6.24
CA THR A 4 -24.78 -8.19 6.05
C THR A 4 -25.16 -6.88 6.74
N ASP A 5 -25.27 -6.92 8.07
CA ASP A 5 -25.69 -5.80 8.94
C ASP A 5 -24.45 -5.07 9.53
N LYS A 6 -24.63 -3.87 10.10
CA LYS A 6 -23.61 -3.06 10.80
C LYS A 6 -22.77 -3.84 11.82
N LYS A 7 -23.31 -4.95 12.33
CA LYS A 7 -22.66 -5.83 13.31
C LYS A 7 -21.39 -6.51 12.79
N LEU A 8 -21.16 -6.54 11.47
CA LEU A 8 -19.94 -7.12 10.88
C LEU A 8 -18.65 -6.55 11.46
N CYS A 9 -18.64 -5.29 11.88
CA CYS A 9 -17.48 -4.68 12.54
C CYS A 9 -17.12 -5.33 13.89
N THR A 10 -18.02 -6.13 14.46
CA THR A 10 -17.85 -6.86 15.73
C THR A 10 -17.88 -8.39 15.58
N GLU A 11 -18.28 -8.90 14.42
CA GLU A 11 -18.49 -10.34 14.17
C GLU A 11 -17.22 -11.06 13.66
N LYS A 12 -16.07 -10.81 14.30
CA LYS A 12 -14.78 -11.38 13.88
C LYS A 12 -14.80 -12.90 13.75
N ILE A 13 -15.38 -13.61 14.72
CA ILE A 13 -15.40 -15.08 14.76
C ILE A 13 -16.20 -15.65 13.58
N GLU A 14 -17.35 -15.04 13.30
CA GLU A 14 -18.23 -15.41 12.19
C GLU A 14 -17.58 -15.17 10.84
N LEU A 15 -16.92 -14.02 10.66
CA LEU A 15 -16.16 -13.71 9.46
C LEU A 15 -14.98 -14.68 9.25
N LEU A 16 -14.24 -15.03 10.30
CA LEU A 16 -13.18 -16.03 10.22
C LEU A 16 -13.74 -17.39 9.80
N ARG A 17 -14.88 -17.81 10.36
CA ARG A 17 -15.55 -19.05 9.96
C ARG A 17 -15.97 -18.99 8.49
N TYR A 18 -16.68 -17.94 8.09
CA TYR A 18 -17.12 -17.73 6.71
C TYR A 18 -15.96 -17.80 5.71
N PHE A 19 -14.87 -17.06 5.95
CA PHE A 19 -13.72 -17.09 5.05
C PHE A 19 -13.04 -18.46 5.03
N ARG A 20 -12.91 -19.14 6.18
CA ARG A 20 -12.32 -20.48 6.23
C ARG A 20 -13.14 -21.50 5.46
N ASP A 21 -14.46 -21.50 5.64
CA ASP A 21 -15.37 -22.44 4.97
C ASP A 21 -15.29 -22.25 3.44
N ARG A 22 -15.43 -20.99 2.98
CA ARG A 22 -15.35 -20.66 1.54
C ARG A 22 -13.98 -20.99 0.93
N THR A 23 -12.91 -20.73 1.67
CA THR A 23 -11.55 -21.02 1.20
C THR A 23 -11.28 -22.51 1.16
N SER A 24 -11.80 -23.28 2.13
CA SER A 24 -11.71 -24.74 2.13
C SER A 24 -12.44 -25.35 0.92
N GLU A 25 -13.65 -24.87 0.60
CA GLU A 25 -14.38 -25.27 -0.62
C GLU A 25 -13.54 -25.00 -1.89
N SER A 26 -13.01 -23.78 -2.03
CA SER A 26 -12.18 -23.41 -3.19
C SER A 26 -10.88 -24.22 -3.27
N LEU A 27 -10.25 -24.51 -2.12
CA LEU A 27 -9.01 -25.28 -2.09
C LEU A 27 -9.20 -26.72 -2.55
N GLU A 28 -10.31 -27.36 -2.16
CA GLU A 28 -10.65 -28.71 -2.63
C GLU A 28 -10.87 -28.74 -4.15
N GLU A 29 -11.51 -27.73 -4.72
CA GLU A 29 -11.66 -27.61 -6.18
C GLU A 29 -10.31 -27.38 -6.86
N ILE A 30 -9.46 -26.51 -6.32
CA ILE A 30 -8.13 -26.22 -6.85
C ILE A 30 -7.26 -27.48 -6.85
N ARG A 31 -7.27 -28.27 -5.77
CA ARG A 31 -6.50 -29.52 -5.65
C ARG A 31 -6.94 -30.61 -6.65
N ARG A 32 -8.19 -30.57 -7.12
CA ARG A 32 -8.67 -31.47 -8.19
C ARG A 32 -8.15 -31.07 -9.57
N ASN A 33 -7.95 -29.77 -9.79
CA ASN A 33 -7.61 -29.22 -11.10
C ASN A 33 -6.11 -28.93 -11.29
N ILE A 34 -5.35 -28.80 -10.19
CA ILE A 34 -3.93 -28.46 -10.20
C ILE A 34 -3.15 -29.56 -9.48
N SER A 35 -2.10 -30.07 -10.13
CA SER A 35 -1.21 -31.08 -9.54
C SER A 35 -0.72 -30.67 -8.15
N ASN A 36 -0.70 -31.63 -7.22
CA ASN A 36 -0.18 -31.44 -5.87
C ASN A 36 1.30 -31.04 -5.84
N SER A 37 2.06 -31.27 -6.92
CA SER A 37 3.45 -30.82 -7.01
C SER A 37 3.60 -29.34 -7.37
N ASP A 38 2.55 -28.67 -7.87
CA ASP A 38 2.60 -27.26 -8.25
C ASP A 38 2.08 -26.34 -7.14
N PHE A 39 2.82 -26.34 -6.01
CA PHE A 39 2.50 -25.53 -4.84
C PHE A 39 2.43 -24.03 -5.14
N LYS A 40 3.18 -23.55 -6.16
CA LYS A 40 3.21 -22.14 -6.53
C LYS A 40 1.90 -21.74 -7.23
N GLN A 41 1.44 -22.55 -8.18
CA GLN A 41 0.18 -22.30 -8.87
C GLN A 41 -1.01 -22.44 -7.93
N GLN A 42 -1.02 -23.48 -7.07
CA GLN A 42 -2.06 -23.65 -6.05
C GLN A 42 -2.12 -22.47 -5.07
N ALA A 43 -0.97 -22.01 -4.56
CA ALA A 43 -0.90 -20.86 -3.65
C ALA A 43 -1.38 -19.55 -4.31
N SER A 44 -1.09 -19.36 -5.60
CA SER A 44 -1.60 -18.21 -6.35
C SER A 44 -3.12 -18.27 -6.53
N ALA A 45 -3.63 -19.43 -6.95
CA ALA A 45 -5.06 -19.66 -7.18
C ALA A 45 -5.88 -19.47 -5.90
N VAL A 46 -5.41 -20.01 -4.77
CA VAL A 46 -6.15 -19.88 -3.50
C VAL A 46 -6.12 -18.45 -2.95
N ASN A 47 -5.00 -17.73 -3.09
CA ASN A 47 -4.96 -16.30 -2.74
C ASN A 47 -5.95 -15.49 -3.57
N LYS A 48 -6.06 -15.79 -4.87
CA LYS A 48 -7.05 -15.16 -5.75
C LYS A 48 -8.48 -15.43 -5.29
N ALA A 49 -8.81 -16.68 -4.95
CA ALA A 49 -10.13 -17.05 -4.45
C ALA A 49 -10.50 -16.32 -3.13
N VAL A 50 -9.54 -16.17 -2.21
CA VAL A 50 -9.75 -15.41 -0.96
C VAL A 50 -9.99 -13.93 -1.26
N ILE A 51 -9.21 -13.34 -2.17
CA ILE A 51 -9.37 -11.93 -2.58
C ILE A 51 -10.76 -11.71 -3.20
N GLU A 52 -11.17 -12.57 -4.13
CA GLU A 52 -12.49 -12.49 -4.77
C GLU A 52 -13.63 -12.64 -3.75
N THR A 53 -13.51 -13.58 -2.81
CA THR A 53 -14.49 -13.75 -1.73
C THR A 53 -14.60 -12.48 -0.87
N LYS A 54 -13.46 -11.88 -0.51
CA LYS A 54 -13.40 -10.64 0.27
C LYS A 54 -13.99 -9.46 -0.51
N ASP A 55 -13.63 -9.29 -1.79
CA ASP A 55 -14.12 -8.19 -2.61
C ASP A 55 -15.64 -8.29 -2.86
N ASN A 56 -16.16 -9.51 -3.07
CA ASN A 56 -17.60 -9.74 -3.18
C ASN A 56 -18.34 -9.37 -1.88
N LEU A 57 -17.81 -9.76 -0.72
CA LEU A 57 -18.41 -9.40 0.56
C LEU A 57 -18.37 -7.89 0.81
N ILE A 58 -17.25 -7.22 0.51
CA ILE A 58 -17.15 -5.76 0.58
C ILE A 58 -18.20 -5.10 -0.32
N LYS A 59 -18.37 -5.60 -1.56
CA LYS A 59 -19.39 -5.08 -2.48
C LYS A 59 -20.80 -5.19 -1.90
N THR A 60 -21.16 -6.32 -1.29
CA THR A 60 -22.46 -6.48 -0.62
C THR A 60 -22.61 -5.52 0.55
N VAL A 61 -21.58 -5.33 1.37
CA VAL A 61 -21.61 -4.36 2.48
C VAL A 61 -21.78 -2.94 1.97
N LEU A 62 -21.07 -2.53 0.91
CA LEU A 62 -21.21 -1.19 0.33
C LEU A 62 -22.60 -0.94 -0.26
N GLN A 63 -23.24 -1.97 -0.83
CA GLN A 63 -24.62 -1.88 -1.30
C GLN A 63 -25.58 -1.64 -0.14
N GLU A 64 -25.46 -2.38 0.96
CA GLU A 64 -26.31 -2.20 2.13
C GLU A 64 -26.04 -0.86 2.82
N ALA A 65 -24.77 -0.48 2.97
CA ALA A 65 -24.36 0.81 3.51
C ALA A 65 -24.94 1.99 2.73
N THR A 66 -25.06 1.86 1.40
CA THR A 66 -25.72 2.87 0.56
C THR A 66 -27.22 2.93 0.83
N LYS A 67 -27.88 1.77 0.91
CA LYS A 67 -29.33 1.67 1.16
C LYS A 67 -29.71 2.21 2.54
N GLU A 68 -28.90 1.92 3.55
CA GLU A 68 -29.11 2.34 4.94
C GLU A 68 -28.40 3.65 5.30
N LYS A 69 -27.70 4.27 4.35
CA LYS A 69 -27.00 5.56 4.51
C LYS A 69 -26.00 5.56 5.68
N TRP A 70 -25.15 4.55 5.74
CA TRP A 70 -24.08 4.48 6.75
C TRP A 70 -23.08 5.60 6.57
N ASP A 71 -22.45 6.02 7.67
CA ASP A 71 -21.35 6.96 7.61
C ASP A 71 -20.01 6.27 7.25
N ASN A 72 -19.00 7.07 6.90
CA ASN A 72 -17.68 6.55 6.54
C ASN A 72 -17.02 5.75 7.68
N LYS A 73 -17.34 6.04 8.95
CA LYS A 73 -16.77 5.32 10.08
C LYS A 73 -17.35 3.92 10.17
N GLU A 74 -18.67 3.77 10.05
CA GLU A 74 -19.36 2.49 10.04
C GLU A 74 -18.90 1.60 8.86
N ILE A 75 -18.75 2.20 7.68
CA ILE A 75 -18.23 1.52 6.49
C ILE A 75 -16.78 1.07 6.72
N LEU A 76 -15.92 1.98 7.18
CA LEU A 76 -14.50 1.70 7.40
C LEU A 76 -14.30 0.59 8.44
N GLU A 77 -14.97 0.66 9.58
CA GLU A 77 -14.82 -0.34 10.65
C GLU A 77 -15.27 -1.73 10.18
N SER A 78 -16.32 -1.82 9.35
CA SER A 78 -16.79 -3.07 8.74
C SER A 78 -15.78 -3.63 7.73
N ILE A 79 -15.28 -2.79 6.82
CA ILE A 79 -14.30 -3.19 5.80
C ILE A 79 -12.96 -3.58 6.43
N LEU A 80 -12.52 -2.89 7.49
CA LEU A 80 -11.33 -3.26 8.25
C LEU A 80 -11.46 -4.67 8.85
N MET A 81 -12.62 -5.00 9.43
CA MET A 81 -12.83 -6.33 10.01
C MET A 81 -12.86 -7.42 8.93
N ILE A 82 -13.55 -7.19 7.82
CA ILE A 82 -13.58 -8.09 6.65
C ILE A 82 -12.16 -8.29 6.09
N THR A 83 -11.43 -7.20 5.89
CA THR A 83 -10.07 -7.25 5.34
C THR A 83 -9.13 -8.00 6.28
N TYR A 84 -9.15 -7.69 7.57
CA TYR A 84 -8.32 -8.37 8.57
C TYR A 84 -8.59 -9.88 8.62
N THR A 85 -9.85 -10.29 8.70
CA THR A 85 -10.22 -11.71 8.75
C THR A 85 -9.88 -12.44 7.44
N SER A 86 -10.06 -11.80 6.29
CA SER A 86 -9.58 -12.35 5.01
C SER A 86 -8.07 -12.56 4.99
N TYR A 87 -7.28 -11.63 5.57
CA TYR A 87 -5.83 -11.76 5.64
C TYR A 87 -5.38 -12.90 6.55
N ILE A 88 -6.07 -13.13 7.67
CA ILE A 88 -5.83 -14.28 8.53
C ILE A 88 -5.96 -15.58 7.73
N VAL A 89 -7.09 -15.78 7.05
CA VAL A 89 -7.34 -17.00 6.28
C VAL A 89 -6.39 -17.13 5.09
N MET A 90 -6.08 -16.03 4.42
CA MET A 90 -5.10 -15.99 3.35
C MET A 90 -3.71 -16.45 3.80
N ILE A 91 -3.26 -16.02 4.98
CA ILE A 91 -2.00 -16.47 5.57
C ILE A 91 -2.06 -17.96 5.91
N GLU A 92 -3.15 -18.42 6.54
CA GLU A 92 -3.35 -19.83 6.92
C GLU A 92 -3.27 -20.74 5.69
N THR A 93 -4.11 -20.46 4.69
CA THR A 93 -4.25 -21.34 3.54
C THR A 93 -3.04 -21.29 2.63
N ARG A 94 -2.42 -20.12 2.44
CA ARG A 94 -1.14 -20.06 1.74
C ARG A 94 -0.13 -20.94 2.47
N ASN A 95 0.01 -20.80 3.79
CA ASN A 95 0.97 -21.60 4.56
C ASN A 95 0.69 -23.11 4.51
N GLU A 96 -0.57 -23.51 4.42
CA GLU A 96 -0.98 -24.91 4.26
C GLU A 96 -0.51 -25.48 2.90
N VAL A 97 -0.71 -24.74 1.81
CA VAL A 97 -0.35 -25.17 0.45
C VAL A 97 1.15 -25.06 0.20
N TRP A 98 1.74 -23.94 0.62
CA TRP A 98 3.15 -23.65 0.47
C TRP A 98 3.63 -22.96 1.74
N PRO A 99 4.36 -23.66 2.63
CA PRO A 99 4.79 -23.09 3.90
C PRO A 99 5.62 -21.81 3.72
N TYR A 100 5.43 -20.88 4.66
CA TYR A 100 6.20 -19.64 4.66
C TYR A 100 7.63 -19.87 5.13
N GLU A 101 8.55 -19.28 4.38
CA GLU A 101 9.93 -19.01 4.79
C GLU A 101 10.07 -17.56 5.24
N TYR A 102 11.11 -17.29 6.03
CA TYR A 102 11.40 -15.97 6.61
C TYR A 102 11.21 -14.81 5.62
N MET A 103 11.91 -14.82 4.48
CA MET A 103 11.90 -13.70 3.54
C MET A 103 10.51 -13.47 2.95
N THR A 104 9.83 -14.56 2.57
CA THR A 104 8.49 -14.49 1.97
C THR A 104 7.46 -14.01 2.99
N PHE A 105 7.56 -14.46 4.24
CA PHE A 105 6.63 -14.05 5.28
C PHE A 105 6.81 -12.59 5.71
N SER A 106 8.05 -12.17 5.95
CA SER A 106 8.35 -10.78 6.31
C SER A 106 7.84 -9.81 5.24
N ARG A 107 8.05 -10.14 3.96
CA ARG A 107 7.51 -9.36 2.84
C ARG A 107 5.98 -9.36 2.86
N ARG A 108 5.36 -10.53 3.04
CA ARG A 108 3.90 -10.66 3.05
C ARG A 108 3.22 -9.80 4.12
N ILE A 109 3.75 -9.79 5.33
CA ILE A 109 3.20 -8.95 6.41
C ILE A 109 3.34 -7.45 6.07
N GLY A 110 4.37 -7.07 5.33
CA GLY A 110 4.52 -5.72 4.79
C GLY A 110 3.49 -5.38 3.70
N GLU A 111 3.33 -6.27 2.72
CA GLU A 111 2.37 -6.14 1.61
C GLU A 111 0.91 -6.05 2.09
N LEU A 112 0.58 -6.64 3.23
CA LEU A 112 -0.77 -6.57 3.81
C LEU A 112 -0.99 -5.28 4.61
N TRP A 113 0.06 -4.66 5.15
CA TRP A 113 -0.08 -3.49 6.02
C TRP A 113 -0.44 -2.21 5.26
N ASP A 114 0.20 -1.98 4.12
CA ASP A 114 -0.02 -0.81 3.27
C ASP A 114 -1.49 -0.68 2.80
N PRO A 115 -2.07 -1.65 2.06
CA PRO A 115 -3.46 -1.57 1.63
C PRO A 115 -4.44 -1.49 2.81
N PHE A 116 -4.10 -2.08 3.95
CA PHE A 116 -4.90 -1.99 5.17
C PHE A 116 -4.96 -0.55 5.72
N CYS A 117 -3.83 0.15 5.73
CA CYS A 117 -3.79 1.55 6.15
C CYS A 117 -4.47 2.48 5.13
N ASN A 118 -4.34 2.17 3.83
CA ASN A 118 -4.99 2.93 2.75
C ASN A 118 -6.52 2.97 2.86
N LEU A 119 -7.16 1.97 3.48
CA LEU A 119 -8.61 1.99 3.75
C LEU A 119 -9.04 3.26 4.50
N CYS A 120 -8.19 3.79 5.38
CA CYS A 120 -8.49 5.02 6.13
C CYS A 120 -8.63 6.24 5.20
N PHE A 121 -7.99 6.23 4.04
CA PHE A 121 -8.03 7.32 3.06
C PHE A 121 -9.11 7.11 1.99
N GLN A 122 -9.53 5.85 1.78
CA GLN A 122 -10.68 5.52 0.94
C GLN A 122 -12.01 5.88 1.62
N TYR A 123 -12.07 5.75 2.95
CA TYR A 123 -13.23 6.09 3.78
C TYR A 123 -12.84 7.10 4.87
N PRO A 124 -12.43 8.33 4.51
CA PRO A 124 -11.90 9.28 5.46
C PRO A 124 -13.01 9.88 6.34
N LEU A 125 -12.67 10.18 7.59
CA LEU A 125 -13.52 10.93 8.51
C LEU A 125 -13.27 12.44 8.45
N LYS A 126 -12.21 12.85 7.74
CA LYS A 126 -11.89 14.24 7.43
C LYS A 126 -12.19 14.56 5.98
N ASN A 127 -12.34 15.85 5.69
CA ASN A 127 -12.52 16.34 4.33
C ASN A 127 -11.19 16.28 3.55
N ILE A 128 -10.91 15.11 2.98
CA ILE A 128 -9.84 14.89 2.01
C ILE A 128 -10.45 14.29 0.76
N SER A 129 -9.82 14.51 -0.39
CA SER A 129 -10.23 13.88 -1.64
C SER A 129 -9.04 13.21 -2.31
N LEU A 130 -9.25 11.97 -2.76
CA LEU A 130 -8.27 11.29 -3.60
C LEU A 130 -8.19 11.98 -4.97
N PHE A 131 -7.01 12.01 -5.57
CA PHE A 131 -6.82 12.54 -6.93
C PHE A 131 -5.91 11.62 -7.74
N VAL A 132 -6.04 11.66 -9.06
CA VAL A 132 -5.15 10.93 -9.96
C VAL A 132 -3.93 11.82 -10.25
N PRO A 133 -2.69 11.37 -9.97
CA PRO A 133 -1.50 12.15 -10.29
C PRO A 133 -1.27 12.25 -11.81
N PRO A 134 -0.47 13.22 -12.26
CA PRO A 134 -0.07 13.28 -13.66
C PRO A 134 0.80 12.08 -14.03
N LEU A 135 0.75 11.67 -15.30
CA LEU A 135 1.71 10.69 -15.81
C LEU A 135 3.10 11.32 -15.88
N PHE A 136 4.13 10.52 -15.66
CA PHE A 136 5.51 10.99 -15.80
C PHE A 136 5.80 11.51 -17.21
N SER A 137 5.20 10.91 -18.24
CA SER A 137 5.28 11.38 -19.63
C SER A 137 4.76 12.81 -19.79
N ASP A 138 3.69 13.15 -19.09
CA ASP A 138 3.06 14.47 -19.18
C ASP A 138 3.90 15.52 -18.46
N VAL A 139 4.43 15.15 -17.28
CA VAL A 139 5.38 15.98 -16.54
C VAL A 139 6.62 16.26 -17.39
N LYS A 140 7.20 15.22 -18.00
CA LYS A 140 8.35 15.36 -18.90
C LYS A 140 8.04 16.31 -20.05
N LYS A 141 6.90 16.12 -20.71
CA LYS A 141 6.47 16.97 -21.83
C LYS A 141 6.32 18.42 -21.40
N LYS A 142 5.68 18.68 -20.26
CA LYS A 142 5.51 20.03 -19.70
C LYS A 142 6.87 20.70 -19.47
N LEU A 143 7.78 20.04 -18.76
CA LEU A 143 9.12 20.58 -18.47
C LEU A 143 9.95 20.81 -19.74
N THR A 144 9.87 19.90 -20.72
CA THR A 144 10.52 20.09 -22.02
C THR A 144 9.96 21.31 -22.75
N CYS A 145 8.64 21.45 -22.85
CA CYS A 145 8.02 22.60 -23.50
C CYS A 145 8.36 23.93 -22.82
N GLU A 146 8.41 23.97 -21.49
CA GLU A 146 8.82 25.17 -20.72
C GLU A 146 10.25 25.59 -21.06
N ILE A 147 11.19 24.64 -21.08
CA ILE A 147 12.59 24.90 -21.39
C ILE A 147 12.79 25.28 -22.85
N GLU A 148 12.10 24.63 -23.78
CA GLU A 148 12.13 25.02 -25.20
C GLU A 148 11.61 26.45 -25.38
N THR A 149 10.49 26.78 -24.73
CA THR A 149 9.90 28.13 -24.76
C THR A 149 10.86 29.16 -24.17
N TYR A 150 11.58 28.82 -23.10
CA TYR A 150 12.61 29.68 -22.52
C TYR A 150 13.78 29.89 -23.49
N ILE A 151 14.32 28.83 -24.08
CA ILE A 151 15.40 28.89 -25.08
C ILE A 151 14.97 29.76 -26.28
N ASP A 152 13.73 29.64 -26.72
CA ASP A 152 13.21 30.41 -27.85
C ASP A 152 13.11 31.90 -27.57
N LYS A 153 12.98 32.31 -26.31
CA LYS A 153 12.99 33.72 -25.87
C LYS A 153 14.40 34.32 -25.75
N LEU A 154 15.45 33.51 -25.76
CA LEU A 154 16.82 34.01 -25.63
C LEU A 154 17.24 34.81 -26.88
N SER A 155 17.95 35.91 -26.67
CA SER A 155 18.52 36.76 -27.72
C SER A 155 19.81 36.16 -28.31
N ILE A 156 19.74 34.92 -28.78
CA ILE A 156 20.84 34.15 -29.40
C ILE A 156 20.46 33.66 -30.80
N THR A 157 21.44 33.20 -31.58
CA THR A 157 21.19 32.73 -32.95
C THR A 157 20.34 31.45 -32.97
N ASN A 158 19.57 31.23 -34.04
CA ASN A 158 18.76 30.02 -34.20
C ASN A 158 19.61 28.73 -34.16
N LYS A 159 20.86 28.78 -34.65
CA LYS A 159 21.80 27.66 -34.54
C LYS A 159 22.12 27.34 -33.09
N GLN A 160 22.43 28.35 -32.27
CA GLN A 160 22.70 28.17 -30.84
C GLN A 160 21.47 27.65 -30.08
N LYS A 161 20.26 28.11 -30.43
CA LYS A 161 19.01 27.56 -29.87
C LYS A 161 18.85 26.08 -30.18
N GLY A 162 19.08 25.69 -31.44
CA GLY A 162 19.04 24.29 -31.87
C GLY A 162 20.06 23.42 -31.15
N ASP A 163 21.29 23.92 -30.98
CA ASP A 163 22.34 23.21 -30.24
C ASP A 163 21.96 23.04 -28.75
N LEU A 164 21.43 24.08 -28.10
CA LEU A 164 20.97 24.00 -26.70
C LEU A 164 19.87 22.98 -26.50
N LYS A 165 18.84 22.97 -27.36
CA LYS A 165 17.75 21.97 -27.33
C LYS A 165 18.32 20.55 -27.49
N LYS A 166 19.25 20.36 -28.42
CA LYS A 166 19.93 19.06 -28.64
C LYS A 166 20.75 18.61 -27.43
N TYR A 167 21.46 19.51 -26.75
CA TYR A 167 22.20 19.16 -25.52
C TYR A 167 21.26 18.79 -24.38
N TYR A 168 20.15 19.50 -24.24
CA TYR A 168 19.12 19.20 -23.24
C TYR A 168 18.49 17.82 -23.48
N ASP A 169 18.15 17.48 -24.73
CA ASP A 169 17.62 16.16 -25.08
C ASP A 169 18.59 15.02 -24.75
N LYS A 170 19.90 15.25 -24.96
CA LYS A 170 20.96 14.31 -24.55
C LYS A 170 21.02 14.11 -23.04
N VAL A 171 20.85 15.16 -22.25
CA VAL A 171 20.78 15.02 -20.77
C VAL A 171 19.53 14.25 -20.38
N TRP A 172 18.38 14.55 -20.99
CA TRP A 172 17.14 13.85 -20.70
C TRP A 172 17.14 12.37 -21.06
N SER A 173 17.79 11.99 -22.17
CA SER A 173 17.87 10.57 -22.56
C SER A 173 18.65 9.73 -21.55
N LEU A 174 19.63 10.33 -20.84
CA LEU A 174 20.34 9.68 -19.74
C LEU A 174 19.46 9.51 -18.50
N VAL A 175 18.65 10.53 -18.17
CA VAL A 175 17.75 10.53 -17.00
C VAL A 175 16.54 9.60 -17.18
N THR A 176 16.03 9.43 -18.39
CA THR A 176 14.86 8.56 -18.66
C THR A 176 15.17 7.09 -18.93
N SER A 177 16.39 6.61 -18.60
CA SER A 177 16.76 5.21 -18.77
C SER A 177 16.03 4.24 -17.81
N GLY A 178 15.23 4.76 -16.87
CA GLY A 178 14.35 3.98 -16.00
C GLY A 178 12.87 4.33 -16.18
N GLU A 179 11.99 3.33 -16.05
CA GLU A 179 10.53 3.54 -16.01
C GLU A 179 10.12 4.17 -14.66
N ILE A 180 9.73 5.44 -14.68
CA ILE A 180 9.20 6.15 -13.50
C ILE A 180 7.68 6.14 -13.59
N LYS A 181 7.04 5.64 -12.53
CA LYS A 181 5.58 5.62 -12.36
C LYS A 181 5.23 6.45 -11.14
N LEU A 182 4.51 7.55 -11.35
CA LEU A 182 4.10 8.50 -10.30
C LEU A 182 2.77 8.08 -9.65
N GLU A 183 2.04 7.18 -10.30
CA GLU A 183 0.70 6.71 -9.95
C GLU A 183 0.66 5.57 -8.93
N LEU A 184 1.81 5.09 -8.45
CA LEU A 184 1.88 3.95 -7.53
C LEU A 184 1.61 4.30 -6.07
N ASP A 185 1.82 5.56 -5.68
CA ASP A 185 1.67 6.03 -4.30
C ASP A 185 0.20 6.35 -3.97
N LEU A 186 -0.08 6.71 -2.72
CA LEU A 186 -1.38 7.29 -2.34
C LEU A 186 -1.38 8.79 -2.60
N HIS A 187 -2.43 9.29 -3.26
CA HIS A 187 -2.57 10.70 -3.64
C HIS A 187 -3.86 11.29 -3.07
N PHE A 188 -3.74 12.31 -2.21
CA PHE A 188 -4.91 13.02 -1.69
C PHE A 188 -4.69 14.52 -1.55
N LYS A 189 -5.77 15.29 -1.62
CA LYS A 189 -5.79 16.74 -1.41
C LYS A 189 -6.42 17.06 -0.06
N LYS A 190 -5.79 17.99 0.67
CA LYS A 190 -6.32 18.57 1.90
C LYS A 190 -5.92 20.04 1.96
N ASP A 191 -6.88 20.94 2.20
CA ASP A 191 -6.63 22.39 2.39
C ASP A 191 -5.76 23.02 1.28
N ASN A 192 -6.06 22.67 0.02
CA ASN A 192 -5.31 23.07 -1.18
C ASN A 192 -3.87 22.55 -1.32
N ILE A 193 -3.43 21.67 -0.43
CA ILE A 193 -2.14 20.96 -0.52
C ILE A 193 -2.38 19.57 -1.10
N LYS A 194 -1.52 19.15 -2.03
CA LYS A 194 -1.53 17.80 -2.60
C LYS A 194 -0.51 16.94 -1.87
N TYR A 195 -0.94 15.84 -1.28
CA TYR A 195 -0.08 14.90 -0.57
C TYR A 195 0.17 13.66 -1.42
N ILE A 196 1.43 13.26 -1.46
CA ILE A 196 1.92 12.01 -2.05
C ILE A 196 2.42 11.16 -0.90
N VAL A 197 1.83 10.00 -0.67
CA VAL A 197 2.15 9.15 0.47
C VAL A 197 2.64 7.79 0.00
N ASP A 198 3.91 7.50 0.26
CA ASP A 198 4.49 6.17 0.05
C ASP A 198 4.49 5.42 1.40
N PHE A 199 3.94 4.20 1.39
CA PHE A 199 3.93 3.32 2.56
C PHE A 199 5.06 2.31 2.47
N LYS A 200 5.77 2.12 3.58
CA LYS A 200 6.79 1.06 3.70
C LYS A 200 6.60 0.27 4.97
N SER A 201 6.78 -1.04 4.87
CA SER A 201 6.78 -1.89 6.05
C SER A 201 8.03 -1.71 6.92
N GLY A 202 9.15 -1.29 6.33
CA GLY A 202 10.44 -1.05 6.97
C GLY A 202 11.56 -0.92 5.94
N PHE A 203 12.73 -0.46 6.38
CA PHE A 203 13.93 -0.36 5.53
C PHE A 203 15.00 -1.38 5.93
N GLY A 204 15.20 -2.38 5.07
CA GLY A 204 16.20 -3.44 5.23
C GLY A 204 17.51 -3.17 4.48
N SER A 205 18.50 -4.06 4.64
CA SER A 205 19.86 -3.91 4.10
C SER A 205 19.95 -3.79 2.56
N ASN A 206 18.90 -4.15 1.82
CA ASN A 206 18.87 -4.11 0.36
C ASN A 206 17.86 -3.10 -0.21
N GLU A 207 17.97 -1.83 0.20
CA GLU A 207 17.03 -0.77 -0.21
C GLU A 207 17.67 0.35 -1.05
N LYS A 208 18.95 0.22 -1.47
CA LYS A 208 19.66 1.28 -2.20
C LYS A 208 18.92 1.74 -3.47
N GLY A 209 18.53 0.79 -4.32
CA GLY A 209 17.83 1.10 -5.58
C GLY A 209 16.47 1.75 -5.34
N ASN A 210 15.68 1.21 -4.41
CA ASN A 210 14.38 1.77 -4.05
C ASN A 210 14.52 3.17 -3.40
N THR A 211 15.55 3.41 -2.59
CA THR A 211 15.83 4.72 -1.98
C THR A 211 16.14 5.77 -3.04
N ASN A 212 16.98 5.45 -4.01
CA ASN A 212 17.27 6.36 -5.12
C ASN A 212 16.02 6.68 -5.94
N ARG A 213 15.17 5.67 -6.20
CA ARG A 213 13.88 5.87 -6.88
C ARG A 213 12.97 6.81 -6.09
N LEU A 214 12.85 6.62 -4.76
CA LEU A 214 12.04 7.47 -3.89
C LEU A 214 12.53 8.92 -3.87
N LEU A 215 13.85 9.14 -3.81
CA LEU A 215 14.43 10.48 -3.89
C LEU A 215 14.11 11.17 -5.22
N LEU A 216 14.20 10.42 -6.34
CA LEU A 216 13.88 10.93 -7.66
C LEU A 216 12.41 11.32 -7.79
N VAL A 217 11.49 10.45 -7.36
CA VAL A 217 10.04 10.71 -7.39
C VAL A 217 9.69 11.96 -6.60
N ALA A 218 10.17 12.10 -5.36
CA ALA A 218 9.89 13.31 -4.57
C ALA A 218 10.52 14.58 -5.17
N THR A 219 11.70 14.46 -5.80
CA THR A 219 12.33 15.58 -6.49
C THR A 219 11.48 16.04 -7.66
N ILE A 220 10.90 15.12 -8.44
CA ILE A 220 9.98 15.47 -9.53
C ILE A 220 8.80 16.27 -8.98
N TYR A 221 8.11 15.76 -7.95
CA TYR A 221 6.96 16.46 -7.35
C TYR A 221 7.31 17.84 -6.78
N LYS A 222 8.48 17.99 -6.16
CA LYS A 222 8.94 19.27 -5.61
C LYS A 222 9.23 20.32 -6.70
N ASN A 223 9.57 19.89 -7.91
CA ASN A 223 9.81 20.79 -9.05
C ASN A 223 8.55 21.10 -9.85
N LEU A 224 7.42 20.43 -9.57
CA LEU A 224 6.15 20.84 -10.15
C LEU A 224 5.68 22.13 -9.46
N GLU A 225 5.12 23.06 -10.24
CA GLU A 225 4.61 24.36 -9.75
C GLU A 225 3.43 24.26 -8.77
N GLU A 226 2.96 23.04 -8.50
CA GLU A 226 1.87 22.76 -7.58
C GLU A 226 2.41 22.49 -6.17
N ASN A 227 1.62 22.82 -5.15
CA ASN A 227 1.99 22.67 -3.75
C ASN A 227 1.91 21.20 -3.30
N TYR A 228 2.85 20.38 -3.79
CA TYR A 228 3.00 18.98 -3.42
C TYR A 228 3.78 18.80 -2.11
N LYS A 229 3.31 17.88 -1.28
CA LYS A 229 4.02 17.38 -0.10
C LYS A 229 4.22 15.88 -0.21
N CYS A 230 5.48 15.45 -0.22
CA CYS A 230 5.83 14.04 -0.23
C CYS A 230 5.99 13.56 1.22
N VAL A 231 5.25 12.53 1.61
CA VAL A 231 5.25 11.94 2.94
C VAL A 231 5.56 10.45 2.83
N ILE A 232 6.48 9.94 3.65
CA ILE A 232 6.74 8.50 3.73
C ILE A 232 6.36 7.98 5.10
N LEU A 233 5.50 6.94 5.11
CA LEU A 233 4.97 6.34 6.33
C LEU A 233 5.51 4.92 6.48
N VAL A 234 6.31 4.72 7.53
CA VAL A 234 7.02 3.46 7.76
C VAL A 234 6.45 2.73 8.97
N ARG A 235 6.08 1.45 8.81
CA ARG A 235 5.54 0.66 9.92
C ARG A 235 6.58 0.36 11.00
N SER A 236 7.76 -0.13 10.62
CA SER A 236 8.81 -0.49 11.56
C SER A 236 9.26 0.70 12.40
N GLU A 237 9.56 0.45 13.67
CA GLU A 237 10.15 1.41 14.59
C GLU A 237 11.52 1.92 14.09
N GLU A 238 11.91 3.12 14.54
CA GLU A 238 13.12 3.83 14.08
C GLU A 238 14.39 2.97 14.24
N ASP A 239 14.52 2.26 15.37
CA ASP A 239 15.67 1.40 15.72
C ASP A 239 15.81 0.16 14.81
N ARG A 240 14.72 -0.21 14.12
CA ARG A 240 14.71 -1.32 13.15
C ARG A 240 14.90 -0.86 11.70
N ASN A 241 14.90 0.45 11.45
CA ASN A 241 15.16 1.01 10.14
C ASN A 241 16.66 1.33 10.00
N ASN A 242 17.20 1.13 8.80
CA ASN A 242 18.61 1.40 8.55
C ASN A 242 18.87 2.82 8.01
N ASN A 243 20.13 3.06 7.62
CA ASN A 243 20.60 4.34 7.10
C ASN A 243 19.82 4.86 5.88
N TYR A 244 19.15 4.02 5.10
CA TYR A 244 18.37 4.47 3.95
C TYR A 244 17.15 5.31 4.36
N PHE A 245 16.45 4.90 5.43
CA PHE A 245 15.37 5.69 5.99
C PHE A 245 15.88 7.05 6.51
N GLN A 246 17.03 7.05 7.19
CA GLN A 246 17.67 8.27 7.67
C GLN A 246 18.05 9.22 6.54
N THR A 247 18.54 8.69 5.42
CA THR A 247 18.82 9.49 4.22
C THR A 247 17.56 10.15 3.68
N LEU A 248 16.44 9.42 3.57
CA LEU A 248 15.16 10.01 3.12
C LEU A 248 14.69 11.09 4.09
N LYS A 249 14.73 10.83 5.39
CA LYS A 249 14.34 11.78 6.45
C LYS A 249 15.18 13.06 6.44
N LYS A 250 16.50 12.94 6.23
CA LYS A 250 17.44 14.07 6.20
C LYS A 250 17.49 14.80 4.84
N SER A 251 16.90 14.23 3.79
CA SER A 251 16.95 14.80 2.44
C SER A 251 16.22 16.15 2.31
N GLY A 252 15.25 16.43 3.19
CA GLY A 252 14.39 17.61 3.07
C GLY A 252 13.44 17.59 1.87
N ILE A 253 13.25 16.43 1.25
CA ILE A 253 12.33 16.19 0.12
C ILE A 253 11.14 15.33 0.56
N TRP A 254 11.35 14.41 1.51
CA TRP A 254 10.31 13.60 2.14
C TRP A 254 10.08 14.03 3.60
N GLU A 255 8.81 14.19 3.98
CA GLU A 255 8.41 14.17 5.38
C GLU A 255 8.29 12.71 5.84
N ALA A 256 9.27 12.21 6.59
CA ALA A 256 9.39 10.79 6.94
C ALA A 256 8.99 10.50 8.39
N TYR A 257 8.05 9.56 8.57
CA TYR A 257 7.52 9.16 9.88
C TYR A 257 7.54 7.64 10.00
N CYS A 258 7.87 7.11 11.18
CA CYS A 258 7.93 5.67 11.41
C CYS A 258 7.16 5.22 12.67
N GLY A 259 6.92 3.93 12.82
CA GLY A 259 6.30 3.34 14.01
C GLY A 259 5.01 4.04 14.42
N ASN A 260 4.92 4.43 15.69
CA ASN A 260 3.77 5.16 16.22
C ASN A 260 3.55 6.54 15.58
N GLU A 261 4.58 7.20 15.05
CA GLU A 261 4.42 8.49 14.36
C GLU A 261 3.71 8.32 13.02
N ALA A 262 4.01 7.24 12.29
CA ALA A 262 3.31 6.92 11.05
C ALA A 262 1.81 6.75 11.29
N TYR A 263 1.43 6.02 12.33
CA TYR A 263 0.02 5.86 12.72
C TYR A 263 -0.65 7.17 13.17
N LYS A 264 0.09 8.03 13.89
CA LYS A 264 -0.42 9.37 14.26
C LYS A 264 -0.70 10.20 13.01
N LYS A 265 0.16 10.13 11.99
CA LYS A 265 -0.03 10.85 10.71
C LYS A 265 -1.21 10.30 9.92
N ILE A 266 -1.41 8.99 9.89
CA ILE A 266 -2.62 8.39 9.29
C ILE A 266 -3.88 8.97 9.96
N LYS A 267 -3.92 9.01 11.30
CA LYS A 267 -5.04 9.61 12.05
C LYS A 267 -5.18 11.11 11.79
N GLU A 268 -4.07 11.83 11.69
CA GLU A 268 -4.07 13.26 11.41
C GLU A 268 -4.71 13.57 10.05
N TYR A 269 -4.40 12.78 9.02
CA TYR A 269 -4.90 12.99 7.67
C TYR A 269 -6.31 12.42 7.46
N SER A 270 -6.53 11.15 7.80
CA SER A 270 -7.82 10.47 7.59
C SER A 270 -8.87 10.80 8.65
N GLY A 271 -8.46 11.18 9.86
CA GLY A 271 -9.33 11.27 11.04
C GLY A 271 -9.55 9.95 11.79
N PHE A 272 -9.16 8.81 11.23
CA PHE A 272 -9.40 7.50 11.84
C PHE A 272 -8.19 7.00 12.65
N ASN A 273 -8.42 6.50 13.86
CA ASN A 273 -7.34 5.99 14.73
C ASN A 273 -7.06 4.50 14.45
N ILE A 274 -6.40 4.22 13.34
CA ILE A 274 -6.13 2.84 12.91
C ILE A 274 -5.29 2.05 13.92
N LYS A 275 -4.35 2.69 14.62
CA LYS A 275 -3.54 2.00 15.65
C LYS A 275 -4.41 1.50 16.80
N GLN A 276 -5.34 2.32 17.27
CA GLN A 276 -6.26 1.92 18.32
C GLN A 276 -7.20 0.80 17.85
N TRP A 277 -7.67 0.84 16.60
CA TRP A 277 -8.45 -0.24 16.02
C TRP A 277 -7.64 -1.54 15.97
N ILE A 278 -6.39 -1.50 15.50
CA ILE A 278 -5.48 -2.65 15.46
C ILE A 278 -5.29 -3.23 16.87
N THR A 279 -4.94 -2.40 17.85
CA THR A 279 -4.72 -2.84 19.24
C THR A 279 -5.94 -3.53 19.84
N ARG A 280 -7.16 -3.13 19.47
CA ARG A 280 -8.40 -3.73 19.97
C ARG A 280 -8.78 -5.01 19.25
N ASN A 281 -8.58 -5.07 17.94
CA ASN A 281 -9.20 -6.07 17.09
C ASN A 281 -8.22 -7.14 16.58
N VAL A 282 -6.94 -6.80 16.39
CA VAL A 282 -5.95 -7.71 15.82
C VAL A 282 -5.31 -8.56 16.90
N ASN A 283 -5.51 -9.88 16.81
CA ASN A 283 -4.79 -10.84 17.65
C ASN A 283 -4.34 -12.02 16.81
N TRP A 284 -3.23 -11.85 16.07
CA TRP A 284 -2.67 -12.87 15.18
C TRP A 284 -2.54 -14.24 15.84
N LYS A 285 -2.04 -14.29 17.08
CA LYS A 285 -1.76 -15.56 17.79
C LYS A 285 -3.02 -16.35 18.11
N ARG A 286 -4.14 -15.66 18.38
CA ARG A 286 -5.42 -16.30 18.69
C ARG A 286 -6.27 -16.53 17.45
N ASP A 287 -6.18 -15.61 16.49
CA ASP A 287 -7.06 -15.59 15.34
C ASP A 287 -6.55 -16.53 14.23
N LEU A 288 -5.24 -16.83 14.16
CA LEU A 288 -4.67 -17.86 13.29
C LEU A 288 -4.91 -19.29 13.80
N ARG A 289 -5.05 -20.25 12.88
CA ARG A 289 -5.11 -21.70 13.16
C ARG A 289 -3.88 -22.18 13.94
N LYS A 290 -4.09 -23.19 14.79
CA LYS A 290 -3.07 -23.73 15.71
C LYS A 290 -1.86 -24.28 14.94
N GLU A 291 -2.11 -24.93 13.81
CA GLU A 291 -1.10 -25.52 12.94
C GLU A 291 -0.19 -24.43 12.35
N THR A 292 -0.79 -23.33 11.86
CA THR A 292 -0.05 -22.17 11.32
C THR A 292 0.81 -21.51 12.40
N ILE A 293 0.27 -21.28 13.60
CA ILE A 293 1.05 -20.71 14.71
C ILE A 293 2.17 -21.65 15.16
N THR A 294 1.95 -22.96 15.13
CA THR A 294 2.98 -23.94 15.47
C THR A 294 4.13 -23.88 14.47
N HIS A 295 3.83 -23.82 13.16
CA HIS A 295 4.83 -23.59 12.11
C HIS A 295 5.60 -22.29 12.33
N PHE A 296 4.89 -21.20 12.65
CA PHE A 296 5.53 -19.89 12.81
C PHE A 296 6.45 -19.84 14.02
N LYS A 297 6.07 -20.42 15.16
CA LYS A 297 6.94 -20.50 16.34
C LYS A 297 8.17 -21.35 16.06
N LYS A 298 8.00 -22.52 15.43
CA LYS A 298 9.11 -23.42 15.10
C LYS A 298 10.16 -22.74 14.21
N ASN A 299 9.72 -21.91 13.27
CA ASN A 299 10.57 -21.23 12.30
C ASN A 299 10.86 -19.76 12.66
N LYS A 300 10.55 -19.32 13.88
CA LYS A 300 10.75 -17.94 14.37
C LYS A 300 10.13 -16.86 13.45
N LEU A 301 8.96 -17.15 12.88
CA LEU A 301 8.22 -16.25 11.99
C LEU A 301 7.24 -15.35 12.76
N ASP A 302 6.86 -15.73 13.97
CA ASP A 302 5.89 -15.00 14.78
C ASP A 302 6.36 -13.59 15.19
N GLN A 303 7.67 -13.34 15.18
CA GLN A 303 8.24 -12.00 15.36
C GLN A 303 7.82 -10.99 14.28
N TYR A 304 7.35 -11.44 13.11
CA TYR A 304 6.87 -10.56 12.04
C TYR A 304 5.38 -10.21 12.15
N LEU A 305 4.62 -10.86 13.05
CA LEU A 305 3.20 -10.61 13.29
C LEU A 305 2.97 -9.36 14.16
N ILE A 306 3.58 -8.24 13.77
CA ILE A 306 3.54 -6.98 14.52
C ILE A 306 3.04 -5.87 13.60
N TRP A 307 1.89 -5.31 13.96
CA TRP A 307 1.33 -4.08 13.39
C TRP A 307 1.13 -3.03 14.51
#